data_AF-A0ABD3E0T2-F1
#
_entry.id   AF-A0ABD3E0T2-F1
#
_cell.length_a   1.000
_cell.length_b   1.000
_cell.length_c   1.000
_cell.angle_alpha   90.00
_cell.angle_beta   90.00
_cell.angle_gamma   90.00
#
_symmetry.space_group_name_H-M   'P 1'
#
loop_
_entity.id
_entity.type
_entity.pdbx_description
1 polymer ?
#
loop_
_entity_poly.entity_id
_entity_poly.type
_entity_poly.pdbx_seq_one_letter_code
_entity_poly.pdbx_strand_id
1 'polypeptide(L)'
;MGLSILKITGTGTSLRSIFRSLNSYRIARTINTVNRSDEDRVSSNSSSSDDSIFSSSSPLLMLSPSNYITSYAFYSFAKNRVFTIPKSEKTRYGIEIVGSSHGWLACFNQRRYELFLSNPLSGRRVNLPPIHNLDISRSDFTRGVGINKIIMSCSDPESTKCRVMMLYRPSNRLAFCCPGISSSTEWTTIKSLYWDIVYCATHKLFFATSKNMDPDLELQAWDLRNPRSPSLVWSCGVDKLEDCSDSGEQSDPDQNYVSCFNHQIQNYLVVSQQGELFLVYRYFYRYMLPDGSCVPYEDGVELLNFRYPPKTVNYKVYKIVREGDGGKKVYMDGHLDDQVMFVGWLSNGMAMPAADADGFQPNTICFTDDTHNISKKARGNDNGIYDYKNKTFHPCYYPCDYESLRRKILPPPLWFIPTLHGNEKVNSNKKPKRGQTPKQQL
;
A
#
# COMPACT_ATOMS: atom_id res chain seq x y z
N MET A 1 30.32 -53.72 26.53
CA MET A 1 29.43 -54.82 26.13
C MET A 1 27.99 -54.35 26.24
N GLY A 2 27.28 -54.44 25.11
CA GLY A 2 25.83 -54.50 24.86
C GLY A 2 24.73 -54.24 25.90
N LEU A 3 23.67 -53.61 25.33
CA LEU A 3 22.22 -53.82 25.54
C LEU A 3 21.60 -53.28 26.85
N SER A 4 20.44 -52.59 26.86
CA SER A 4 19.24 -52.82 26.04
C SER A 4 18.38 -51.56 25.83
N ILE A 5 17.74 -51.55 24.66
CA ILE A 5 16.67 -50.69 24.16
C ILE A 5 15.34 -51.06 24.82
N LEU A 6 14.49 -50.08 25.17
CA LEU A 6 13.04 -50.28 25.21
C LEU A 6 12.35 -49.21 24.35
N LYS A 7 11.81 -49.68 23.21
CA LYS A 7 10.82 -48.99 22.37
C LYS A 7 9.52 -48.85 23.16
N ILE A 8 8.91 -47.65 23.13
CA ILE A 8 7.45 -47.52 23.30
C ILE A 8 6.88 -47.03 21.97
N THR A 9 6.09 -47.90 21.37
CA THR A 9 5.34 -47.71 20.13
C THR A 9 3.99 -47.05 20.42
N GLY A 10 3.74 -45.94 19.70
CA GLY A 10 2.48 -45.33 19.28
C GLY A 10 1.14 -45.61 19.99
N THR A 11 0.47 -44.52 20.39
CA THR A 11 -0.82 -44.07 19.82
C THR A 11 -0.81 -42.52 19.95
N GLY A 12 -1.12 -41.69 18.96
CA GLY A 12 -2.16 -41.82 17.95
C GLY A 12 -3.29 -40.79 18.15
N THR A 13 -3.07 -39.66 18.82
CA THR A 13 -4.08 -38.59 18.95
C THR A 13 -3.90 -37.54 17.84
N SER A 14 -4.71 -37.72 16.80
CA SER A 14 -4.88 -36.82 15.68
C SER A 14 -5.35 -35.42 16.13
N LEU A 15 -4.62 -34.37 15.73
CA LEU A 15 -5.01 -32.95 15.77
C LEU A 15 -6.17 -32.63 14.80
N ARG A 16 -7.22 -33.46 14.75
CA ARG A 16 -8.38 -33.31 13.87
C ARG A 16 -9.61 -32.69 14.55
N SER A 17 -9.52 -32.15 15.77
CA SER A 17 -10.69 -31.68 16.52
C SER A 17 -10.95 -30.16 16.58
N ILE A 18 -10.23 -29.30 15.84
CA ILE A 18 -10.49 -27.83 15.85
C ILE A 18 -10.84 -27.28 14.45
N PHE A 19 -11.46 -28.07 13.56
CA PHE A 19 -12.02 -27.52 12.32
C PHE A 19 -13.42 -28.05 12.05
N ARG A 20 -14.41 -27.33 12.57
CA ARG A 20 -15.77 -27.34 12.05
C ARG A 20 -16.21 -25.91 11.75
N SER A 21 -16.05 -25.50 10.49
CA SER A 21 -16.91 -24.52 9.84
C SER A 21 -17.17 -24.98 8.41
N LEU A 22 -18.24 -25.73 8.22
CA LEU A 22 -18.71 -26.22 6.93
C LEU A 22 -19.62 -25.20 6.20
N ASN A 23 -19.74 -23.97 6.71
CA ASN A 23 -20.59 -22.94 6.11
C ASN A 23 -19.85 -21.99 5.15
N SER A 24 -18.52 -21.88 5.23
CA SER A 24 -17.72 -21.03 4.33
C SER A 24 -17.55 -21.62 2.92
N TYR A 25 -17.68 -22.95 2.76
CA TYR A 25 -17.50 -23.62 1.47
C TYR A 25 -18.65 -23.40 0.47
N ARG A 26 -19.89 -23.20 0.97
CA ARG A 26 -21.06 -22.88 0.12
C ARG A 26 -21.10 -21.40 -0.29
N ILE A 27 -20.62 -20.51 0.57
CA ILE A 27 -20.54 -19.06 0.27
C ILE A 27 -19.40 -18.80 -0.73
N ALA A 28 -18.21 -19.41 -0.55
CA ALA A 28 -17.08 -19.27 -1.47
C ALA A 28 -17.37 -19.77 -2.89
N ARG A 29 -18.16 -20.85 -3.04
CA ARG A 29 -18.58 -21.35 -4.36
C ARG A 29 -19.56 -20.41 -5.07
N THR A 30 -20.41 -19.74 -4.30
CA THR A 30 -21.38 -18.76 -4.83
C THR A 30 -20.68 -17.47 -5.25
N ILE A 31 -19.68 -17.01 -4.47
CA ILE A 31 -18.84 -15.85 -4.85
C ILE A 31 -17.98 -16.16 -6.09
N ASN A 32 -17.38 -17.35 -6.19
CA ASN A 32 -16.58 -17.73 -7.36
C ASN A 32 -17.39 -17.92 -8.66
N THR A 33 -18.69 -18.22 -8.56
CA THR A 33 -19.58 -18.29 -9.74
C THR A 33 -20.07 -16.91 -10.16
N VAL A 34 -20.30 -16.00 -9.21
CA VAL A 34 -20.61 -14.59 -9.48
C VAL A 34 -19.41 -13.85 -10.09
N ASN A 35 -18.19 -14.07 -9.59
CA ASN A 35 -16.98 -13.43 -10.11
C ASN A 35 -16.63 -13.85 -11.54
N ARG A 36 -16.94 -15.10 -11.95
CA ARG A 36 -16.78 -15.53 -13.34
C ARG A 36 -17.84 -14.94 -14.28
N SER A 37 -19.05 -14.69 -13.79
CA SER A 37 -20.10 -14.09 -14.63
C SER A 37 -19.94 -12.57 -14.80
N ASP A 38 -19.28 -11.89 -13.86
CA ASP A 38 -19.03 -10.45 -13.93
C ASP A 38 -17.74 -10.09 -14.70
N GLU A 39 -16.75 -11.00 -14.78
CA GLU A 39 -15.61 -10.84 -15.70
C GLU A 39 -16.05 -10.80 -17.18
N ASP A 40 -17.19 -11.41 -17.53
CA ASP A 40 -17.71 -11.52 -18.90
C ASP A 40 -18.89 -10.56 -19.21
N ARG A 41 -19.35 -9.74 -18.25
CA ARG A 41 -20.47 -8.80 -18.45
C ARG A 41 -20.06 -7.34 -18.25
N VAL A 42 -19.27 -6.82 -19.19
CA VAL A 42 -19.00 -5.39 -19.32
C VAL A 42 -20.11 -4.73 -20.13
N SER A 43 -21.17 -4.24 -19.47
CA SER A 43 -22.13 -3.33 -20.09
C SER A 43 -21.65 -1.89 -19.97
N SER A 44 -21.22 -1.30 -21.09
CA SER A 44 -20.89 0.12 -21.20
C SER A 44 -22.17 0.98 -21.21
N ASN A 45 -22.71 1.29 -20.04
CA ASN A 45 -23.73 2.34 -19.91
C ASN A 45 -23.23 3.36 -18.87
N SER A 46 -22.57 4.42 -19.36
CA SER A 46 -22.24 5.59 -18.57
C SER A 46 -23.53 6.34 -18.23
N SER A 47 -23.98 6.26 -16.99
CA SER A 47 -25.08 7.07 -16.47
C SER A 47 -24.60 7.90 -15.28
N SER A 48 -25.34 8.98 -14.98
CA SER A 48 -25.08 9.99 -13.94
C SER A 48 -24.85 9.45 -12.51
N SER A 49 -25.00 8.14 -12.28
CA SER A 49 -24.72 7.49 -11.01
C SER A 49 -23.23 7.31 -10.71
N ASP A 50 -22.37 7.22 -11.73
CA ASP A 50 -20.94 6.95 -11.52
C ASP A 50 -20.18 8.18 -11.02
N ASP A 51 -20.65 9.39 -11.35
CA ASP A 51 -20.13 10.65 -10.81
C ASP A 51 -20.29 10.74 -9.28
N SER A 52 -21.32 10.09 -8.72
CA SER A 52 -21.58 10.11 -7.26
C SER A 52 -20.57 9.30 -6.45
N ILE A 53 -19.89 8.32 -7.04
CA ILE A 53 -18.98 7.40 -6.32
C ILE A 53 -17.62 8.04 -6.11
N PHE A 54 -17.11 8.71 -7.13
CA PHE A 54 -15.91 9.51 -7.04
C PHE A 54 -16.15 10.84 -6.31
N SER A 55 -17.41 11.14 -5.98
CA SER A 55 -17.78 12.26 -5.11
C SER A 55 -17.68 11.98 -3.62
N SER A 56 -17.66 10.70 -3.23
CA SER A 56 -17.33 10.28 -1.87
C SER A 56 -15.82 10.22 -1.70
N SER A 57 -15.29 10.57 -0.52
CA SER A 57 -13.88 10.33 -0.16
C SER A 57 -13.62 8.87 0.26
N SER A 58 -14.50 7.94 -0.14
CA SER A 58 -14.40 6.53 0.21
C SER A 58 -13.22 5.85 -0.51
N PRO A 59 -12.44 5.02 0.20
CA PRO A 59 -11.34 4.26 -0.40
C PRO A 59 -11.80 3.29 -1.49
N LEU A 60 -11.00 3.19 -2.55
CA LEU A 60 -11.17 2.29 -3.67
C LEU A 60 -9.92 1.41 -3.81
N LEU A 61 -10.12 0.14 -4.17
CA LEU A 61 -9.01 -0.75 -4.50
C LEU A 61 -8.75 -0.66 -6.01
N MET A 62 -7.61 -0.08 -6.40
CA MET A 62 -7.20 -0.07 -7.80
C MET A 62 -6.71 -1.46 -8.20
N LEU A 63 -7.35 -2.04 -9.21
CA LEU A 63 -7.07 -3.38 -9.69
C LEU A 63 -5.90 -3.37 -10.68
N SER A 64 -5.25 -4.53 -10.82
CA SER A 64 -4.11 -4.67 -11.71
C SER A 64 -4.52 -4.49 -13.18
N PRO A 65 -3.70 -3.78 -13.98
CA PRO A 65 -3.98 -3.46 -15.37
C PRO A 65 -3.92 -4.65 -16.35
N SER A 66 -3.86 -5.90 -15.87
CA SER A 66 -3.63 -7.10 -16.69
C SER A 66 -4.54 -7.23 -17.93
N ASN A 67 -5.75 -6.65 -17.92
CA ASN A 67 -6.66 -6.57 -19.06
C ASN A 67 -7.01 -5.12 -19.51
N TYR A 68 -6.49 -4.09 -18.82
CA TYR A 68 -6.94 -2.70 -18.94
C TYR A 68 -5.81 -1.76 -19.40
N ILE A 69 -5.30 -2.01 -20.60
CA ILE A 69 -4.27 -1.13 -21.20
C ILE A 69 -4.80 0.30 -21.34
N THR A 70 -6.11 0.45 -21.60
CA THR A 70 -6.76 1.72 -21.93
C THR A 70 -7.53 2.38 -20.79
N SER A 71 -7.69 1.72 -19.64
CA SER A 71 -8.45 2.24 -18.49
C SER A 71 -7.81 1.91 -17.15
N TYR A 72 -8.11 2.69 -16.13
CA TYR A 72 -7.91 2.32 -14.73
C TYR A 72 -9.15 1.55 -14.26
N ALA A 73 -8.96 0.49 -13.48
CA ALA A 73 -10.05 -0.27 -12.87
C ALA A 73 -10.02 -0.10 -11.35
N PHE A 74 -11.16 0.26 -10.76
CA PHE A 74 -11.31 0.50 -9.33
C PHE A 74 -12.46 -0.33 -8.79
N TYR A 75 -12.22 -1.08 -7.73
CA TYR A 75 -13.27 -1.78 -7.00
C TYR A 75 -13.76 -0.94 -5.81
N SER A 76 -15.07 -0.75 -5.72
CA SER A 76 -15.73 -0.10 -4.59
C SER A 76 -16.35 -1.12 -3.67
N PHE A 77 -16.02 -1.06 -2.38
CA PHE A 77 -16.62 -1.89 -1.34
C PHE A 77 -18.07 -1.47 -1.07
N ALA A 78 -18.31 -0.16 -0.94
CA ALA A 78 -19.64 0.42 -0.76
C ALA A 78 -20.68 -0.06 -1.78
N LYS A 79 -20.27 -0.22 -3.05
CA LYS A 79 -21.15 -0.62 -4.16
C LYS A 79 -20.98 -2.07 -4.59
N ASN A 80 -19.99 -2.78 -4.04
CA ASN A 80 -19.61 -4.14 -4.43
C ASN A 80 -19.50 -4.31 -5.96
N ARG A 81 -18.84 -3.36 -6.64
CA ARG A 81 -18.69 -3.38 -8.12
C ARG A 81 -17.40 -2.71 -8.58
N VAL A 82 -16.97 -3.07 -9.80
CA VAL A 82 -15.80 -2.52 -10.48
C VAL A 82 -16.20 -1.38 -11.41
N PHE A 83 -15.41 -0.31 -11.41
CA PHE A 83 -15.52 0.86 -12.27
C PHE A 83 -14.29 1.00 -13.13
N THR A 84 -14.48 1.43 -14.37
CA THR A 84 -13.38 1.69 -15.28
C THR A 84 -13.34 3.13 -15.72
N ILE A 85 -12.19 3.79 -15.58
CA ILE A 85 -11.98 5.15 -16.05
C ILE A 85 -11.02 5.11 -17.25
N PRO A 86 -11.41 5.62 -18.43
CA PRO A 86 -10.52 5.71 -19.58
C PRO A 86 -9.28 6.55 -19.27
N LYS A 87 -8.11 6.09 -19.69
CA LYS A 87 -6.87 6.86 -19.58
C LYS A 87 -6.88 7.98 -20.63
N SER A 88 -6.60 9.21 -20.22
CA SER A 88 -6.57 10.38 -21.11
C SER A 88 -5.51 10.26 -22.21
N GLU A 89 -4.38 9.66 -21.89
CA GLU A 89 -3.40 9.21 -22.88
C GLU A 89 -3.54 7.70 -23.09
N LYS A 90 -3.44 7.25 -24.36
CA LYS A 90 -3.16 5.83 -24.64
C LYS A 90 -1.81 5.53 -23.99
N THR A 91 -1.82 5.01 -22.76
CA THR A 91 -0.61 4.69 -22.02
C THR A 91 0.17 3.69 -22.87
N ARG A 92 1.23 4.20 -23.52
CA ARG A 92 2.17 3.36 -24.27
C ARG A 92 2.82 2.42 -23.27
N TYR A 93 3.21 1.24 -23.73
CA TYR A 93 3.99 0.29 -22.95
C TYR A 93 5.13 0.98 -22.17
N GLY A 94 5.24 0.68 -20.86
CA GLY A 94 6.34 1.14 -20.00
C GLY A 94 6.01 2.25 -18.98
N ILE A 95 4.73 2.50 -18.67
CA ILE A 95 4.32 3.34 -17.54
C ILE A 95 3.98 2.45 -16.34
N GLU A 96 4.65 2.68 -15.23
CA GLU A 96 4.42 2.00 -13.94
C GLU A 96 3.78 2.95 -12.95
N ILE A 97 2.87 2.43 -12.13
CA ILE A 97 2.29 3.21 -11.03
C ILE A 97 3.17 2.97 -9.81
N VAL A 98 3.69 4.06 -9.24
CA VAL A 98 4.71 4.06 -8.17
C VAL A 98 4.20 4.72 -6.88
N GLY A 99 2.90 5.01 -6.81
CA GLY A 99 2.27 5.58 -5.63
C GLY A 99 0.86 6.11 -5.90
N SER A 100 0.13 6.36 -4.82
CA SER A 100 -1.17 7.00 -4.81
C SER A 100 -1.25 7.96 -3.62
N SER A 101 -1.64 9.21 -3.85
CA SER A 101 -1.75 10.22 -2.81
C SER A 101 -2.76 11.30 -3.19
N HIS A 102 -3.68 11.63 -2.28
CA HIS A 102 -4.63 12.73 -2.44
C HIS A 102 -5.42 12.72 -3.77
N GLY A 103 -5.87 11.56 -4.25
CA GLY A 103 -6.59 11.42 -5.52
C GLY A 103 -5.71 11.44 -6.78
N TRP A 104 -4.39 11.49 -6.62
CA TRP A 104 -3.43 11.39 -7.71
C TRP A 104 -2.70 10.05 -7.70
N LEU A 105 -2.43 9.54 -8.89
CA LEU A 105 -1.51 8.42 -9.12
C LEU A 105 -0.15 9.00 -9.51
N ALA A 106 0.91 8.53 -8.85
CA ALA A 106 2.27 8.78 -9.28
C ALA A 106 2.66 7.74 -10.34
N CYS A 107 3.11 8.21 -11.50
CA CYS A 107 3.39 7.39 -12.67
C CYS A 107 4.82 7.59 -13.15
N PHE A 108 5.55 6.49 -13.35
CA PHE A 108 6.91 6.49 -13.83
C PHE A 108 6.98 5.87 -15.23
N ASN A 109 7.49 6.64 -16.20
CA ASN A 109 7.77 6.16 -17.55
C ASN A 109 9.24 5.73 -17.64
N GLN A 110 9.46 4.42 -17.60
CA GLN A 110 10.81 3.84 -17.62
C GLN A 110 11.60 4.18 -18.87
N ARG A 111 10.93 4.30 -20.03
CA ARG A 111 11.60 4.56 -21.32
C ARG A 111 12.09 5.99 -21.44
N ARG A 112 11.35 6.93 -20.85
CA ARG A 112 11.65 8.37 -20.92
C ARG A 112 12.31 8.91 -19.65
N TYR A 113 12.44 8.07 -18.61
CA TYR A 113 12.87 8.48 -17.27
C TYR A 113 12.03 9.66 -16.74
N GLU A 114 10.74 9.64 -17.05
CA GLU A 114 9.80 10.73 -16.78
C GLU A 114 8.89 10.32 -15.62
N LEU A 115 8.76 11.21 -14.65
CA LEU A 115 7.91 11.04 -13.48
C LEU A 115 6.81 12.08 -13.52
N PHE A 116 5.56 11.68 -13.33
CA PHE A 116 4.42 12.59 -13.39
C PHE A 116 3.30 12.12 -12.47
N LEU A 117 2.45 13.05 -12.07
CA LEU A 117 1.21 12.82 -11.36
C LEU A 117 0.07 12.80 -12.38
N SER A 118 -0.82 11.83 -12.28
CA SER A 118 -2.04 11.73 -13.08
C SER A 118 -3.23 11.61 -12.16
N ASN A 119 -4.24 12.46 -12.34
CA ASN A 119 -5.51 12.35 -11.63
C ASN A 119 -6.48 11.57 -12.54
N PRO A 120 -6.89 10.34 -12.16
CA PRO A 120 -7.78 9.54 -12.98
C PRO A 120 -9.14 10.22 -13.22
N LEU A 121 -9.63 10.99 -12.26
CA LEU A 121 -10.99 11.56 -12.27
C LEU A 121 -11.08 12.80 -13.16
N SER A 122 -10.13 13.73 -13.01
CA SER A 122 -10.09 14.96 -13.82
C SER A 122 -9.34 14.78 -15.14
N GLY A 123 -8.61 13.68 -15.31
CA GLY A 123 -7.71 13.46 -16.45
C GLY A 123 -6.50 14.39 -16.48
N ARG A 124 -6.30 15.22 -15.44
CA ARG A 124 -5.18 16.16 -15.32
C ARG A 124 -3.86 15.43 -15.12
N ARG A 125 -2.80 16.08 -15.58
CA ARG A 125 -1.41 15.60 -15.48
C ARG A 125 -0.50 16.74 -15.04
N VAL A 126 0.38 16.45 -14.09
CA VAL A 126 1.44 17.38 -13.65
C VAL A 126 2.77 16.65 -13.70
N ASN A 127 3.74 17.20 -14.44
CA ASN A 127 5.07 16.61 -14.52
C ASN A 127 5.86 16.93 -13.26
N LEU A 128 6.58 15.93 -12.73
CA LEU A 128 7.54 16.12 -11.66
C LEU A 128 8.94 16.31 -12.24
N PRO A 129 9.90 16.83 -11.46
CA PRO A 129 11.27 16.96 -11.90
C PRO A 129 11.83 15.63 -12.42
N PRO A 130 12.66 15.66 -13.46
CA PRO A 130 13.24 14.46 -14.01
C PRO A 130 14.27 13.86 -13.03
N ILE A 131 14.39 12.54 -13.05
CA ILE A 131 15.18 11.79 -12.05
C ILE A 131 16.63 11.51 -12.50
N HIS A 132 17.06 12.04 -13.65
CA HIS A 132 18.38 11.75 -14.21
C HIS A 132 19.54 12.34 -13.39
N ASN A 133 19.28 13.42 -12.63
CA ASN A 133 20.25 14.05 -11.73
C ASN A 133 20.34 13.34 -10.36
N LEU A 134 19.48 12.34 -10.12
CA LEU A 134 19.60 11.51 -8.92
C LEU A 134 20.67 10.44 -9.13
N ASP A 135 21.36 10.12 -8.05
CA ASP A 135 22.34 9.04 -7.96
C ASP A 135 21.65 7.66 -8.03
N ILE A 136 21.10 7.34 -9.21
CA ILE A 136 20.41 6.09 -9.51
C ILE A 136 21.08 5.47 -10.74
N SER A 137 21.65 4.28 -10.59
CA SER A 137 22.32 3.61 -11.71
C SER A 137 21.32 3.25 -12.80
N ARG A 138 21.72 3.36 -14.08
CA ARG A 138 20.91 2.88 -15.22
C ARG A 138 20.48 1.41 -15.06
N SER A 139 21.29 0.59 -14.38
CA SER A 139 20.98 -0.82 -14.10
C SER A 139 19.87 -1.02 -13.06
N ASP A 140 19.64 -0.05 -12.18
CA ASP A 140 18.54 -0.09 -11.20
C ASP A 140 17.20 0.22 -11.87
N PHE A 141 17.21 1.07 -12.90
CA PHE A 141 16.01 1.38 -13.68
C PHE A 141 15.57 0.23 -14.58
N THR A 142 16.50 -0.48 -15.23
CA THR A 142 16.17 -1.60 -16.12
C THR A 142 15.60 -2.81 -15.40
N ARG A 143 15.75 -2.88 -14.07
CA ARG A 143 15.13 -3.90 -13.21
C ARG A 143 13.73 -3.51 -12.70
N GLY A 144 13.23 -2.32 -13.01
CA GLY A 144 11.96 -1.79 -12.48
C GLY A 144 12.03 -1.44 -11.00
N VAL A 145 13.21 -1.01 -10.52
CA VAL A 145 13.54 -1.00 -9.08
C VAL A 145 13.67 0.43 -8.51
N GLY A 146 13.66 1.49 -9.34
CA GLY A 146 14.11 2.82 -8.91
C GLY A 146 13.25 3.56 -7.87
N ILE A 147 11.92 3.46 -7.91
CA ILE A 147 11.03 4.29 -7.07
C ILE A 147 10.17 3.36 -6.19
N ASN A 148 10.21 3.57 -4.87
CA ASN A 148 9.43 2.77 -3.92
C ASN A 148 8.07 3.40 -3.63
N LYS A 149 8.02 4.70 -3.34
CA LYS A 149 6.80 5.39 -2.90
C LYS A 149 6.90 6.89 -3.16
N ILE A 150 5.77 7.53 -3.50
CA ILE A 150 5.66 8.98 -3.66
C ILE A 150 4.45 9.49 -2.89
N ILE A 151 4.66 10.49 -2.03
CA ILE A 151 3.63 11.11 -1.19
C ILE A 151 3.57 12.61 -1.44
N MET A 152 2.36 13.15 -1.52
CA MET A 152 2.08 14.59 -1.68
C MET A 152 1.63 15.20 -0.36
N SER A 153 1.89 16.49 -0.16
CA SER A 153 1.41 17.24 1.03
C SER A 153 0.00 17.80 0.89
N CYS A 154 -0.59 17.78 -0.31
CA CYS A 154 -1.96 18.23 -0.55
C CYS A 154 -2.49 17.67 -1.87
N SER A 155 -3.77 17.88 -2.15
CA SER A 155 -4.43 17.46 -3.39
C SER A 155 -4.16 18.35 -4.60
N ASP A 156 -3.62 19.56 -4.41
CA ASP A 156 -3.29 20.48 -5.50
C ASP A 156 -1.77 20.51 -5.77
N PRO A 157 -1.27 19.69 -6.72
CA PRO A 157 0.16 19.66 -7.05
C PRO A 157 0.69 20.97 -7.65
N GLU A 158 -0.15 21.82 -8.22
CA GLU A 158 0.29 23.08 -8.81
C GLU A 158 0.36 24.22 -7.78
N SER A 159 -0.09 23.96 -6.54
CA SER A 159 0.10 24.89 -5.44
C SER A 159 1.58 25.08 -5.13
N THR A 160 2.02 26.33 -4.94
CA THR A 160 3.37 26.66 -4.46
C THR A 160 3.66 26.12 -3.05
N LYS A 161 2.62 25.73 -2.31
CA LYS A 161 2.70 25.09 -1.00
C LYS A 161 2.82 23.57 -1.07
N CYS A 162 2.55 22.96 -2.24
CA CYS A 162 2.66 21.53 -2.40
C CYS A 162 4.12 21.08 -2.31
N ARG A 163 4.33 20.00 -1.57
CA ARG A 163 5.58 19.26 -1.50
C ARG A 163 5.31 17.84 -1.91
N VAL A 164 6.21 17.29 -2.71
CA VAL A 164 6.18 15.88 -3.09
C VAL A 164 7.45 15.25 -2.58
N MET A 165 7.31 14.20 -1.78
CA MET A 165 8.43 13.43 -1.26
C MET A 165 8.42 12.04 -1.88
N MET A 166 9.60 11.59 -2.28
CA MET A 166 9.84 10.32 -2.95
C MET A 166 10.82 9.48 -2.13
N LEU A 167 10.46 8.22 -1.90
CA LEU A 167 11.36 7.17 -1.45
C LEU A 167 11.87 6.39 -2.67
N TYR A 168 13.18 6.32 -2.86
CA TYR A 168 13.79 5.73 -4.05
C TYR A 168 15.03 4.87 -3.75
N ARG A 169 15.28 3.89 -4.62
CA ARG A 169 16.39 2.92 -4.57
C ARG A 169 17.56 3.37 -5.47
N PRO A 170 18.78 2.83 -5.30
CA PRO A 170 19.16 1.61 -4.56
C PRO A 170 19.33 1.78 -3.05
N SER A 171 19.62 2.99 -2.57
CA SER A 171 19.95 3.22 -1.16
C SER A 171 18.77 3.66 -0.30
N ASN A 172 17.52 3.44 -0.73
CA ASN A 172 16.33 3.78 0.07
C ASN A 172 16.35 5.24 0.59
N ARG A 173 16.68 6.18 -0.30
CA ARG A 173 16.86 7.60 0.04
C ARG A 173 15.56 8.36 -0.12
N LEU A 174 15.47 9.51 0.55
CA LEU A 174 14.42 10.47 0.30
C LEU A 174 14.88 11.56 -0.65
N ALA A 175 13.97 12.00 -1.49
CA ALA A 175 14.10 13.26 -2.20
C ALA A 175 12.76 14.00 -2.17
N PHE A 176 12.79 15.31 -2.25
CA PHE A 176 11.57 16.10 -2.37
C PHE A 176 11.68 17.18 -3.44
N CYS A 177 10.52 17.62 -3.93
CA CYS A 177 10.40 18.73 -4.86
C CYS A 177 9.12 19.55 -4.60
N CYS A 178 9.03 20.70 -5.26
CA CYS A 178 7.90 21.64 -5.15
C CYS A 178 7.25 21.83 -6.52
N PRO A 179 6.30 20.96 -6.94
CA PRO A 179 5.77 20.96 -8.31
C PRO A 179 5.14 22.30 -8.74
N GLY A 180 4.49 23.03 -7.84
CA GLY A 180 3.90 24.33 -8.14
C GLY A 180 4.90 25.51 -8.23
N ILE A 181 6.19 25.28 -7.98
CA ILE A 181 7.23 26.31 -8.08
C ILE A 181 7.98 26.11 -9.39
N SER A 182 7.85 27.04 -10.34
CA SER A 182 8.46 26.94 -11.68
C SER A 182 9.98 26.78 -11.65
N SER A 183 10.66 27.35 -10.64
CA SER A 183 12.11 27.19 -10.44
C SER A 183 12.51 25.86 -9.80
N SER A 184 11.56 25.05 -9.32
CA SER A 184 11.80 23.74 -8.71
C SER A 184 11.94 22.67 -9.80
N THR A 185 12.99 22.76 -10.61
CA THR A 185 13.23 21.84 -11.74
C THR A 185 14.00 20.58 -11.35
N GLU A 186 14.40 20.45 -10.09
CA GLU A 186 15.25 19.38 -9.59
C GLU A 186 14.74 18.79 -8.26
N TRP A 187 15.23 17.59 -7.95
CA TRP A 187 14.99 16.91 -6.69
C TRP A 187 16.05 17.31 -5.66
N THR A 188 15.60 17.70 -4.47
CA THR A 188 16.51 17.89 -3.32
C THR A 188 16.61 16.58 -2.55
N THR A 189 17.82 16.03 -2.44
CA THR A 189 18.05 14.72 -1.79
C THR A 189 18.30 14.86 -0.30
N ILE A 190 17.75 13.92 0.48
CA ILE A 190 17.98 13.75 1.92
C ILE A 190 18.66 12.40 2.09
N LYS A 191 19.93 12.43 2.50
CA LYS A 191 20.78 11.25 2.60
C LYS A 191 20.51 10.52 3.92
N SER A 192 19.77 9.42 3.87
CA SER A 192 19.73 8.36 4.90
C SER A 192 19.05 7.11 4.31
N LEU A 193 19.00 6.01 5.08
CA LEU A 193 18.30 4.77 4.74
C LEU A 193 16.88 4.79 5.34
N TYR A 194 15.87 4.85 4.48
CA TYR A 194 14.46 4.96 4.86
C TYR A 194 13.62 3.77 4.38
N TRP A 195 12.56 3.45 5.09
CA TRP A 195 11.71 2.29 4.77
C TRP A 195 10.28 2.66 4.40
N ASP A 196 9.71 3.68 5.04
CA ASP A 196 8.39 4.18 4.72
C ASP A 196 8.29 5.69 4.91
N ILE A 197 7.31 6.29 4.24
CA ILE A 197 6.96 7.71 4.33
C ILE A 197 5.45 7.93 4.29
N VAL A 198 4.98 8.90 5.05
CA VAL A 198 3.60 9.42 5.05
C VAL A 198 3.58 10.92 5.30
N TYR A 199 2.46 11.57 4.97
CA TYR A 199 2.25 12.98 5.25
C TYR A 199 1.05 13.16 6.19
N CYS A 200 1.21 14.00 7.20
CA CYS A 200 0.14 14.40 8.10
C CYS A 200 -0.27 15.85 7.84
N ALA A 201 -1.50 16.04 7.34
CA ALA A 201 -2.04 17.36 7.05
C ALA A 201 -2.24 18.23 8.30
N THR A 202 -2.69 17.63 9.42
CA THR A 202 -2.90 18.32 10.70
C THR A 202 -1.60 18.92 11.22
N HIS A 203 -0.52 18.13 11.20
CA HIS A 203 0.80 18.58 11.67
C HIS A 203 1.60 19.33 10.60
N LYS A 204 1.23 19.20 9.32
CA LYS A 204 1.97 19.72 8.15
C LYS A 204 3.40 19.18 8.06
N LEU A 205 3.59 17.92 8.45
CA LEU A 205 4.88 17.24 8.49
C LEU A 205 4.85 15.97 7.65
N PHE A 206 5.99 15.63 7.07
CA PHE A 206 6.26 14.29 6.55
C PHE A 206 6.83 13.45 7.69
N PHE A 207 6.30 12.25 7.87
CA PHE A 207 6.89 11.26 8.78
C PHE A 207 7.59 10.19 7.95
N ALA A 208 8.75 9.76 8.43
CA ALA A 208 9.55 8.72 7.79
C ALA A 208 10.10 7.76 8.84
N THR A 209 10.24 6.49 8.47
CA THR A 209 11.03 5.54 9.25
C THR A 209 12.42 5.42 8.66
N SER A 210 13.46 5.64 9.46
CA SER A 210 14.86 5.39 9.09
C SER A 210 15.40 4.17 9.83
N LYS A 211 16.43 3.54 9.24
CA LYS A 211 17.26 2.57 9.94
C LYS A 211 18.71 3.01 9.82
N ASN A 212 19.32 3.44 10.91
CA ASN A 212 20.76 3.65 10.96
C ASN A 212 21.43 2.28 11.19
N MET A 213 22.74 2.17 10.94
CA MET A 213 23.49 0.89 10.88
C MET A 213 23.64 0.16 12.25
N ASP A 214 22.74 0.39 13.21
CA ASP A 214 22.67 -0.22 14.55
C ASP A 214 21.19 -0.22 15.03
N PRO A 215 20.70 -1.26 15.73
CA PRO A 215 19.61 -2.14 15.26
C PRO A 215 18.21 -1.51 15.15
N ASP A 216 18.01 -0.28 15.63
CA ASP A 216 16.69 0.24 15.94
C ASP A 216 16.07 1.08 14.83
N LEU A 217 14.76 0.91 14.68
CA LEU A 217 13.93 1.73 13.80
C LEU A 217 13.82 3.13 14.42
N GLU A 218 14.14 4.17 13.66
CA GLU A 218 13.96 5.55 14.09
C GLU A 218 12.76 6.16 13.35
N LEU A 219 11.92 6.88 14.09
CA LEU A 219 10.86 7.72 13.53
C LEU A 219 11.38 9.13 13.37
N GLN A 220 11.13 9.74 12.21
CA GLN A 220 11.55 11.11 11.91
C GLN A 220 10.36 11.94 11.43
N ALA A 221 10.32 13.21 11.83
CA ALA A 221 9.37 14.20 11.35
C ALA A 221 10.09 15.33 10.62
N TRP A 222 9.74 15.54 9.36
CA TRP A 222 10.36 16.49 8.45
C TRP A 222 9.40 17.63 8.13
N ASP A 223 9.88 18.85 8.32
CA ASP A 223 9.24 20.07 7.87
C ASP A 223 9.88 20.53 6.55
N LEU A 224 9.08 20.50 5.49
CA LEU A 224 9.50 20.89 4.14
C LEU A 224 8.86 22.23 3.69
N ARG A 225 8.24 22.99 4.60
CA ARG A 225 7.58 24.27 4.26
C ARG A 225 8.58 25.25 3.65
N ASN A 226 9.81 25.31 4.15
CA ASN A 226 10.91 26.02 3.51
C ASN A 226 11.55 25.13 2.43
N PRO A 227 11.34 25.40 1.13
CA PRO A 227 11.84 24.53 0.06
C PRO A 227 13.37 24.55 -0.07
N ARG A 228 14.05 25.55 0.52
CA ARG A 228 15.52 25.68 0.48
C ARG A 228 16.21 25.11 1.71
N SER A 229 15.45 24.76 2.75
CA SER A 229 16.00 24.32 4.03
C SER A 229 15.05 23.31 4.68
N PRO A 230 15.02 22.05 4.16
CA PRO A 230 14.27 20.98 4.80
C PRO A 230 14.79 20.77 6.22
N SER A 231 13.89 20.69 7.19
CA SER A 231 14.26 20.65 8.61
C SER A 231 13.76 19.35 9.24
N LEU A 232 14.66 18.60 9.88
CA LEU A 232 14.29 17.51 10.78
C LEU A 232 13.88 18.13 12.11
N VAL A 233 12.58 18.10 12.42
CA VAL A 233 12.02 18.80 13.60
C VAL A 233 11.79 17.88 14.79
N TRP A 234 11.81 16.57 14.57
CA TRP A 234 11.71 15.56 15.62
C TRP A 234 12.28 14.25 15.11
N SER A 235 13.02 13.53 15.95
CA SER A 235 13.33 12.13 15.72
C SER A 235 13.43 11.35 17.02
N CYS A 236 13.02 10.09 16.99
CA CYS A 236 13.06 9.22 18.16
C CYS A 236 13.23 7.76 17.74
N GLY A 237 14.14 7.04 18.40
CA GLY A 237 14.23 5.58 18.27
C GLY A 237 12.98 4.93 18.85
N VAL A 238 12.41 3.95 18.14
CA VAL A 238 11.18 3.27 18.59
C VAL A 238 11.40 2.47 19.88
N ASP A 239 12.63 2.01 20.11
CA ASP A 239 13.11 1.42 21.35
C ASP A 239 13.10 2.40 22.53
N LYS A 240 13.28 3.69 22.27
CA LYS A 240 13.31 4.77 23.27
C LYS A 240 11.95 5.36 23.60
N LEU A 241 10.91 5.01 22.85
CA LEU A 241 9.54 5.42 23.16
C LEU A 241 9.06 4.67 24.40
N GLU A 242 8.51 5.41 25.35
CA GLU A 242 7.93 4.83 26.56
C GLU A 242 6.74 3.92 26.19
N ASP A 243 6.77 2.69 26.68
CA ASP A 243 5.74 1.68 26.49
C ASP A 243 4.56 1.94 27.43
N CYS A 244 3.44 2.39 26.86
CA CYS A 244 2.18 2.51 27.60
C CYS A 244 1.28 1.32 27.24
N SER A 245 1.09 0.40 28.19
CA SER A 245 0.10 -0.68 28.10
C SER A 245 -1.11 -0.33 28.98
N ASP A 246 -2.27 -0.11 28.36
CA ASP A 246 -3.53 0.17 29.08
C ASP A 246 -4.23 -1.11 29.60
N SER A 247 -3.63 -2.28 29.36
CA SER A 247 -4.11 -3.57 29.84
C SER A 247 -2.94 -4.31 30.46
N GLY A 248 -3.04 -4.61 31.76
CA GLY A 248 -2.01 -5.35 32.50
C GLY A 248 -1.53 -6.58 31.73
N GLU A 249 -0.22 -6.82 31.79
CA GLU A 249 0.49 -7.91 31.12
C GLU A 249 -0.23 -9.27 31.26
N GLN A 250 -1.22 -9.52 30.43
CA GLN A 250 -1.56 -10.87 30.03
C GLN A 250 -0.44 -11.25 29.07
N SER A 251 0.32 -12.28 29.46
CA SER A 251 1.33 -12.93 28.64
C SER A 251 0.91 -12.89 27.17
N ASP A 252 1.62 -12.09 26.37
CA ASP A 252 1.33 -11.89 24.95
C ASP A 252 1.17 -13.28 24.30
N PRO A 253 -0.06 -13.69 23.90
CA PRO A 253 -0.28 -14.98 23.25
C PRO A 253 0.53 -15.06 21.93
N ASP A 254 0.95 -13.90 21.41
CA ASP A 254 1.76 -13.76 20.21
C ASP A 254 3.28 -13.91 20.47
N GLN A 255 3.73 -14.16 21.72
CA GLN A 255 5.12 -14.63 21.98
C GLN A 255 5.43 -15.92 21.21
N ASN A 256 4.43 -16.76 20.95
CA ASN A 256 4.56 -17.97 20.12
C ASN A 256 4.83 -17.67 18.63
N TYR A 257 4.41 -16.50 18.11
CA TYR A 257 4.80 -16.09 16.76
C TYR A 257 6.26 -15.64 16.73
N VAL A 258 6.69 -14.89 17.75
CA VAL A 258 8.08 -14.38 17.89
C VAL A 258 9.08 -15.52 18.07
N SER A 259 8.69 -16.64 18.69
CA SER A 259 9.57 -17.81 18.85
C SER A 259 9.77 -18.63 17.57
N CYS A 260 9.01 -18.35 16.50
CA CYS A 260 9.21 -19.01 15.22
C CYS A 260 10.23 -18.20 14.39
N PHE A 261 11.48 -18.66 14.32
CA PHE A 261 12.61 -18.09 13.55
C PHE A 261 12.36 -17.85 12.03
N ASN A 262 11.13 -18.03 11.53
CA ASN A 262 10.77 -18.01 10.11
C ASN A 262 9.85 -16.84 9.68
N HIS A 263 9.32 -16.01 10.58
CA HIS A 263 8.50 -14.86 10.15
C HIS A 263 9.35 -13.64 9.77
N GLN A 264 8.88 -12.85 8.81
CA GLN A 264 9.44 -11.55 8.42
C GLN A 264 8.56 -10.44 8.97
N ILE A 265 9.17 -9.27 9.21
CA ILE A 265 8.49 -8.09 9.74
C ILE A 265 8.58 -6.97 8.69
N GLN A 266 7.44 -6.41 8.33
CA GLN A 266 7.34 -5.18 7.54
C GLN A 266 6.67 -4.09 8.38
N ASN A 267 7.23 -2.88 8.34
CA ASN A 267 6.68 -1.74 9.07
C ASN A 267 5.99 -0.80 8.10
N TYR A 268 4.87 -0.22 8.53
CA TYR A 268 4.22 0.89 7.85
C TYR A 268 3.98 2.04 8.82
N LEU A 269 4.06 3.26 8.30
CA LEU A 269 3.49 4.43 8.94
C LEU A 269 2.08 4.64 8.43
N VAL A 270 1.19 4.97 9.34
CA VAL A 270 -0.22 5.26 9.05
C VAL A 270 -0.60 6.56 9.74
N VAL A 271 -1.27 7.45 9.02
CA VAL A 271 -1.78 8.71 9.58
C VAL A 271 -3.30 8.72 9.51
N SER A 272 -3.97 9.07 10.62
CA SER A 272 -5.42 9.27 10.62
C SER A 272 -5.81 10.63 10.04
N GLN A 273 -7.07 10.77 9.62
CA GLN A 273 -7.61 12.07 9.19
C GLN A 273 -7.52 13.15 10.30
N GLN A 274 -7.55 12.72 11.56
CA GLN A 274 -7.42 13.56 12.75
C GLN A 274 -5.95 13.96 13.02
N GLY A 275 -5.00 13.34 12.33
CA GLY A 275 -3.57 13.64 12.42
C GLY A 275 -2.80 12.75 13.39
N GLU A 276 -3.40 11.68 13.89
CA GLU A 276 -2.72 10.71 14.72
C GLU A 276 -1.75 9.88 13.89
N LEU A 277 -0.63 9.48 14.49
CA LEU A 277 0.40 8.69 13.85
C LEU A 277 0.41 7.28 14.44
N PHE A 278 0.43 6.28 13.58
CA PHE A 278 0.53 4.87 13.97
C PHE A 278 1.71 4.20 13.30
N LEU A 279 2.37 3.32 14.05
CA LEU A 279 3.36 2.37 13.57
C LEU A 279 2.71 0.99 13.50
N VAL A 280 2.63 0.44 12.29
CA VAL A 280 1.98 -0.85 12.02
C VAL A 280 3.03 -1.88 11.65
N TYR A 281 3.21 -2.88 12.50
CA TYR A 281 4.04 -4.06 12.24
C TYR A 281 3.20 -5.15 11.59
N ARG A 282 3.61 -5.61 10.42
CA ARG A 282 3.05 -6.76 9.72
C ARG A 282 3.98 -7.95 9.87
N TYR A 283 3.45 -9.04 10.40
CA TYR A 283 4.12 -10.32 10.50
C TYR A 283 3.66 -11.22 9.36
N PHE A 284 4.60 -11.75 8.59
CA PHE A 284 4.29 -12.61 7.45
C PHE A 284 5.35 -13.68 7.25
N TYR A 285 4.93 -14.84 6.73
CA TYR A 285 5.87 -15.85 6.23
C TYR A 285 6.25 -15.52 4.80
N ARG A 286 7.54 -15.66 4.48
CA ARG A 286 8.04 -15.40 3.12
C ARG A 286 7.49 -16.39 2.10
N TYR A 287 7.30 -17.64 2.52
CA TYR A 287 6.74 -18.72 1.71
C TYR A 287 5.85 -19.60 2.61
N MET A 288 4.56 -19.69 2.27
CA MET A 288 3.61 -20.58 2.94
C MET A 288 3.14 -21.66 1.96
N LEU A 289 3.19 -22.91 2.39
CA LEU A 289 2.73 -24.06 1.61
C LEU A 289 1.19 -24.16 1.61
N PRO A 290 0.58 -24.88 0.65
CA PRO A 290 -0.88 -24.97 0.54
C PRO A 290 -1.58 -25.61 1.76
N ASP A 291 -0.83 -26.42 2.52
CA ASP A 291 -1.29 -27.05 3.76
C ASP A 291 -1.21 -26.11 4.99
N GLY A 292 -0.78 -24.85 4.79
CA GLY A 292 -0.63 -23.85 5.83
C GLY A 292 0.71 -23.88 6.57
N SER A 293 1.60 -24.83 6.25
CA SER A 293 2.93 -24.90 6.86
C SER A 293 3.88 -23.84 6.28
N CYS A 294 4.75 -23.30 7.12
CA CYS A 294 5.81 -22.37 6.69
C CYS A 294 7.06 -23.14 6.27
N VAL A 295 7.81 -22.60 5.31
CA VAL A 295 9.08 -23.18 4.87
C VAL A 295 10.21 -22.58 5.71
N PRO A 296 11.01 -23.39 6.43
CA PRO A 296 12.17 -22.90 7.17
C PRO A 296 13.21 -22.29 6.24
N TYR A 297 13.88 -21.21 6.70
CA TYR A 297 14.91 -20.53 5.91
C TYR A 297 16.12 -21.44 5.60
N GLU A 298 16.41 -22.40 6.49
CA GLU A 298 17.59 -23.27 6.42
C GLU A 298 17.44 -24.43 5.41
N ASP A 299 16.21 -24.84 5.07
CA ASP A 299 15.93 -25.93 4.14
C ASP A 299 15.80 -25.44 2.70
N GLY A 300 16.94 -25.16 2.06
CA GLY A 300 17.08 -25.26 0.61
C GLY A 300 16.32 -24.22 -0.23
N VAL A 301 16.87 -23.00 -0.27
CA VAL A 301 16.56 -21.92 -1.22
C VAL A 301 16.53 -22.39 -2.70
N GLU A 302 17.15 -23.53 -3.02
CA GLU A 302 17.20 -24.09 -4.37
C GLU A 302 15.95 -24.89 -4.82
N LEU A 303 15.11 -25.42 -3.92
CA LEU A 303 14.05 -26.36 -4.32
C LEU A 303 12.66 -25.74 -4.55
N LEU A 304 12.32 -24.61 -3.91
CA LEU A 304 10.95 -24.07 -4.00
C LEU A 304 10.71 -23.09 -5.14
N ASN A 305 11.73 -22.75 -5.93
CA ASN A 305 11.59 -22.04 -7.21
C ASN A 305 10.63 -20.82 -7.15
N PHE A 306 10.57 -20.13 -6.00
CA PHE A 306 9.69 -19.00 -5.73
C PHE A 306 8.21 -19.26 -6.05
N ARG A 307 7.70 -20.49 -5.90
CA ARG A 307 6.34 -20.88 -6.34
C ARG A 307 5.23 -20.30 -5.44
N TYR A 308 5.52 -20.08 -4.16
CA TYR A 308 4.53 -19.68 -3.16
C TYR A 308 4.63 -18.19 -2.83
N PRO A 309 3.50 -17.48 -2.63
CA PRO A 309 3.51 -16.08 -2.23
C PRO A 309 3.82 -15.96 -0.73
N PRO A 310 4.24 -14.77 -0.25
CA PRO A 310 4.21 -14.50 1.18
C PRO A 310 2.79 -14.54 1.72
N LYS A 311 2.66 -14.76 3.03
CA LYS A 311 1.37 -14.75 3.72
C LYS A 311 1.45 -14.07 5.07
N THR A 312 0.64 -13.04 5.25
CA THR A 312 0.42 -12.33 6.49
C THR A 312 -0.22 -13.26 7.51
N VAL A 313 0.25 -13.18 8.74
CA VAL A 313 -0.26 -13.98 9.85
C VAL A 313 -0.74 -13.14 11.01
N ASN A 314 -0.19 -11.93 11.20
CA ASN A 314 -0.59 -11.05 12.28
C ASN A 314 -0.19 -9.59 12.01
N TYR A 315 -0.77 -8.69 12.79
CA TYR A 315 -0.38 -7.29 12.88
C TYR A 315 -0.21 -6.86 14.34
N LYS A 316 0.73 -5.96 14.61
CA LYS A 316 0.77 -5.17 15.85
C LYS A 316 0.74 -3.69 15.51
N VAL A 317 -0.11 -2.93 16.19
CA VAL A 317 -0.30 -1.51 15.92
C VAL A 317 0.02 -0.72 17.17
N TYR A 318 0.84 0.32 17.02
CA TYR A 318 1.15 1.26 18.08
C TYR A 318 0.75 2.67 17.67
N LYS A 319 0.02 3.37 18.52
CA LYS A 319 -0.21 4.80 18.39
C LYS A 319 0.99 5.55 18.96
N ILE A 320 1.52 6.50 18.19
CA ILE A 320 2.70 7.28 18.55
C ILE A 320 2.26 8.65 19.07
N VAL A 321 2.60 8.95 20.31
CA VAL A 321 2.36 10.25 20.96
C VAL A 321 3.70 10.93 21.14
N ARG A 322 3.91 12.07 20.47
CA ARG A 322 5.17 12.83 20.53
C ARG A 322 5.17 13.75 21.76
N GLU A 323 6.23 13.71 22.55
CA GLU A 323 6.40 14.51 23.76
C GLU A 323 7.84 15.05 23.83
N GLY A 324 8.02 16.35 23.64
CA GLY A 324 9.36 16.96 23.60
C GLY A 324 10.24 16.37 22.50
N ASP A 325 11.44 15.91 22.88
CA ASP A 325 12.40 15.19 22.04
C ASP A 325 12.16 13.66 21.98
N GLY A 326 11.27 13.14 22.83
CA GLY A 326 10.87 11.74 22.89
C GLY A 326 9.40 11.52 22.54
N GLY A 327 8.79 10.55 23.20
CA GLY A 327 7.38 10.22 23.06
C GLY A 327 7.02 8.88 23.69
N LYS A 328 5.76 8.52 23.53
CA LYS A 328 5.17 7.26 23.97
C LYS A 328 4.67 6.47 22.78
N LYS A 329 4.71 5.14 22.91
CA LYS A 329 4.00 4.22 22.03
C LYS A 329 2.92 3.51 22.85
N VAL A 330 1.67 3.67 22.42
CA VAL A 330 0.50 3.03 23.04
C VAL A 330 0.13 1.84 22.19
N TYR A 331 0.15 0.63 22.77
CA TYR A 331 -0.26 -0.56 22.05
C TYR A 331 -1.77 -0.55 21.83
N MET A 332 -2.19 -0.70 20.58
CA MET A 332 -3.60 -0.82 20.21
C MET A 332 -3.97 -2.29 20.27
N ASP A 333 -4.55 -2.78 21.37
CA ASP A 333 -4.84 -4.22 21.54
C ASP A 333 -6.18 -4.59 20.91
N GLY A 334 -6.19 -4.96 19.61
CA GLY A 334 -7.41 -5.38 18.92
C GLY A 334 -8.45 -4.27 18.69
N HIS A 335 -8.17 -3.05 19.16
CA HIS A 335 -9.02 -1.87 19.06
C HIS A 335 -8.27 -0.78 18.31
N LEU A 336 -8.78 -0.36 17.14
CA LEU A 336 -8.22 0.73 16.34
C LEU A 336 -9.10 1.99 16.45
N ASP A 337 -9.77 2.20 17.58
CA ASP A 337 -10.71 3.31 17.80
C ASP A 337 -11.77 3.44 16.69
N ASP A 338 -12.33 2.30 16.25
CA ASP A 338 -13.27 2.17 15.14
C ASP A 338 -12.74 2.71 13.79
N GLN A 339 -11.43 2.86 13.66
CA GLN A 339 -10.77 3.22 12.41
C GLN A 339 -10.56 1.98 11.52
N VAL A 340 -10.47 2.25 10.22
CA VAL A 340 -10.03 1.32 9.18
C VAL A 340 -8.68 1.81 8.67
N MET A 341 -7.68 0.94 8.71
CA MET A 341 -6.32 1.25 8.24
C MET A 341 -6.08 0.67 6.85
N PHE A 342 -5.52 1.47 5.95
CA PHE A 342 -5.16 1.09 4.60
C PHE A 342 -3.64 1.09 4.46
N VAL A 343 -3.06 -0.09 4.21
CA VAL A 343 -1.61 -0.29 4.14
C VAL A 343 -1.20 -1.05 2.89
N GLY A 344 0.05 -0.89 2.49
CA GLY A 344 0.67 -1.59 1.37
C GLY A 344 1.79 -0.77 0.73
N TRP A 345 2.68 -1.45 0.02
CA TRP A 345 3.92 -0.88 -0.50
C TRP A 345 3.75 0.41 -1.32
N LEU A 346 2.81 0.42 -2.27
CA LEU A 346 2.53 1.58 -3.12
C LEU A 346 1.43 2.50 -2.55
N SER A 347 0.79 2.07 -1.47
CA SER A 347 -0.35 2.77 -0.87
C SER A 347 0.17 3.81 0.12
N ASN A 348 -0.47 4.99 0.16
CA ASN A 348 -0.28 5.90 1.28
C ASN A 348 -0.89 5.25 2.54
N GLY A 349 -0.10 5.15 3.61
CA GLY A 349 -0.58 4.58 4.86
C GLY A 349 -1.55 5.56 5.52
N MET A 350 -2.81 5.16 5.63
CA MET A 350 -3.88 6.04 6.09
C MET A 350 -4.86 5.30 6.98
N ALA A 351 -5.35 5.98 8.01
CA ALA A 351 -6.49 5.54 8.80
C ALA A 351 -7.66 6.52 8.65
N MET A 352 -8.87 6.01 8.68
CA MET A 352 -10.10 6.81 8.67
C MET A 352 -11.17 6.15 9.53
N PRO A 353 -12.09 6.92 10.11
CA PRO A 353 -13.24 6.35 10.82
C PRO A 353 -14.02 5.40 9.91
N ALA A 354 -14.48 4.26 10.44
CA ALA A 354 -15.30 3.33 9.67
C ALA A 354 -16.59 3.98 9.12
N ALA A 355 -17.10 5.00 9.82
CA ALA A 355 -18.24 5.80 9.37
C ALA A 355 -17.97 6.58 8.06
N ASP A 356 -16.70 6.86 7.74
CA ASP A 356 -16.27 7.53 6.52
C ASP A 356 -15.76 6.56 5.45
N ALA A 357 -15.73 5.26 5.76
CA ALA A 357 -15.20 4.18 4.91
C ALA A 357 -16.33 3.20 4.54
N ASP A 358 -17.24 3.63 3.67
CA ASP A 358 -18.40 2.84 3.28
C ASP A 358 -18.02 1.43 2.77
N GLY A 359 -18.67 0.42 3.36
CA GLY A 359 -18.44 -0.99 3.04
C GLY A 359 -17.27 -1.65 3.78
N PHE A 360 -16.61 -0.93 4.69
CA PHE A 360 -15.59 -1.48 5.59
C PHE A 360 -16.12 -1.66 7.01
N GLN A 361 -15.56 -2.62 7.73
CA GLN A 361 -15.89 -2.86 9.15
C GLN A 361 -14.89 -2.11 10.04
N PRO A 362 -15.33 -1.58 11.19
CA PRO A 362 -14.43 -0.93 12.14
C PRO A 362 -13.37 -1.90 12.67
N ASN A 363 -12.23 -1.36 13.08
CA ASN A 363 -11.12 -2.13 13.65
C ASN A 363 -10.55 -3.16 12.66
N THR A 364 -10.42 -2.77 11.38
CA THR A 364 -9.84 -3.62 10.34
C THR A 364 -8.62 -2.98 9.67
N ILE A 365 -7.69 -3.83 9.22
CA ILE A 365 -6.51 -3.45 8.45
C ILE A 365 -6.66 -4.01 7.03
N CYS A 366 -6.84 -3.11 6.07
CA CYS A 366 -6.96 -3.39 4.65
C CYS A 366 -5.57 -3.33 4.00
N PHE A 367 -5.02 -4.48 3.60
CA PHE A 367 -3.64 -4.59 3.13
C PHE A 367 -3.54 -5.08 1.70
N THR A 368 -2.53 -4.55 0.99
CA THR A 368 -2.12 -5.03 -0.33
C THR A 368 -0.72 -5.63 -0.29
N ASP A 369 -0.42 -6.46 -1.27
CA ASP A 369 0.84 -7.19 -1.38
C ASP A 369 2.03 -6.24 -1.61
N ASP A 370 3.11 -6.45 -0.86
CA ASP A 370 4.33 -5.64 -0.93
C ASP A 370 5.36 -6.20 -1.91
N THR A 371 5.08 -7.34 -2.55
CA THR A 371 6.06 -8.06 -3.35
C THR A 371 6.27 -7.46 -4.74
N HIS A 372 7.09 -6.41 -4.80
CA HIS A 372 7.50 -5.83 -6.07
C HIS A 372 8.48 -6.73 -6.87
N ASN A 373 9.05 -7.80 -6.29
CA ASN A 373 10.21 -8.47 -6.92
C ASN A 373 10.39 -9.97 -6.68
N ILE A 374 9.37 -10.71 -6.25
CA ILE A 374 9.46 -12.18 -6.26
C ILE A 374 9.30 -12.66 -7.72
N SER A 375 10.09 -13.65 -8.13
CA SER A 375 10.20 -14.14 -9.51
C SER A 375 8.85 -14.23 -10.25
N LYS A 376 8.88 -14.12 -11.58
CA LYS A 376 7.71 -14.34 -12.46
C LYS A 376 7.00 -15.69 -12.23
N LYS A 377 7.61 -16.61 -11.48
CA LYS A 377 7.08 -17.94 -11.16
C LYS A 377 6.19 -17.98 -9.90
N ALA A 378 6.16 -16.92 -9.09
CA ALA A 378 5.31 -16.87 -7.90
C ALA A 378 3.83 -16.86 -8.26
N ARG A 379 3.04 -17.68 -7.57
CA ARG A 379 1.59 -17.71 -7.70
C ARG A 379 0.95 -16.86 -6.61
N GLY A 380 -0.03 -16.04 -6.99
CA GLY A 380 -0.82 -15.27 -6.05
C GLY A 380 -0.14 -14.03 -5.50
N ASN A 381 -0.93 -13.29 -4.72
CA ASN A 381 -0.54 -12.09 -4.02
C ASN A 381 -1.16 -12.09 -2.64
N ASP A 382 -0.49 -11.46 -1.69
CA ASP A 382 -0.96 -11.38 -0.31
C ASP A 382 -1.73 -10.08 -0.06
N ASN A 383 -3.03 -10.12 -0.31
CA ASN A 383 -3.95 -9.00 -0.11
C ASN A 383 -5.16 -9.48 0.69
N GLY A 384 -5.77 -8.58 1.46
CA GLY A 384 -6.97 -8.90 2.20
C GLY A 384 -7.38 -7.82 3.18
N ILE A 385 -8.35 -8.18 4.01
CA ILE A 385 -8.82 -7.40 5.15
C ILE A 385 -8.56 -8.24 6.40
N TYR A 386 -7.80 -7.69 7.33
CA TYR A 386 -7.52 -8.30 8.62
C TYR A 386 -8.47 -7.71 9.66
N ASP A 387 -9.31 -8.54 10.27
CA ASP A 387 -10.07 -8.18 11.46
C ASP A 387 -9.11 -8.15 12.65
N TYR A 388 -8.84 -6.95 13.16
CA TYR A 388 -7.80 -6.75 14.14
C TYR A 388 -8.16 -7.33 15.51
N LYS A 389 -9.46 -7.33 15.83
CA LYS A 389 -9.99 -7.85 17.10
C LYS A 389 -10.03 -9.37 17.09
N ASN A 390 -10.59 -9.96 16.04
CA ASN A 390 -10.79 -11.41 15.95
C ASN A 390 -9.57 -12.15 15.38
N LYS A 391 -8.56 -11.41 14.89
CA LYS A 391 -7.36 -11.93 14.24
C LYS A 391 -7.68 -12.84 13.04
N THR A 392 -8.69 -12.47 12.26
CA THR A 392 -9.15 -13.24 11.08
C THR A 392 -8.90 -12.51 9.77
N PHE A 393 -8.74 -13.27 8.69
CA PHE A 393 -8.50 -12.75 7.34
C PHE A 393 -9.73 -12.92 6.46
N HIS A 394 -10.10 -11.86 5.76
CA HIS A 394 -11.20 -11.82 4.80
C HIS A 394 -10.70 -11.38 3.43
N PRO A 395 -11.28 -11.91 2.33
CA PRO A 395 -10.97 -11.42 1.00
C PRO A 395 -11.34 -9.95 0.87
N CYS A 396 -10.51 -9.22 0.12
CA CYS A 396 -10.87 -7.91 -0.40
C CYS A 396 -11.67 -8.11 -1.70
N TYR A 397 -11.10 -7.75 -2.84
CA TYR A 397 -11.60 -8.19 -4.16
C TYR A 397 -11.02 -9.55 -4.58
N TYR A 398 -9.73 -9.75 -4.31
CA TYR A 398 -9.04 -10.98 -4.66
C TYR A 398 -9.21 -12.02 -3.54
N PRO A 399 -9.25 -13.31 -3.89
CA PRO A 399 -9.32 -14.38 -2.90
C PRO A 399 -8.07 -14.39 -2.03
N CYS A 400 -8.23 -14.66 -0.74
CA CYS A 400 -7.11 -14.85 0.18
C CYS A 400 -6.52 -16.27 0.12
N ASP A 401 -7.30 -17.26 -0.36
CA ASP A 401 -6.94 -18.67 -0.36
C ASP A 401 -5.99 -19.05 -1.52
N TYR A 402 -5.03 -19.91 -1.21
CA TYR A 402 -3.96 -20.31 -2.12
C TYR A 402 -4.47 -21.01 -3.40
N GLU A 403 -5.46 -21.89 -3.27
CA GLU A 403 -5.99 -22.70 -4.38
C GLU A 403 -6.66 -21.85 -5.47
N SER A 404 -7.25 -20.71 -5.07
CA SER A 404 -7.84 -19.75 -5.99
C SER A 404 -6.81 -18.80 -6.62
N LEU A 405 -5.63 -18.65 -6.03
CA LEU A 405 -4.54 -17.77 -6.48
C LEU A 405 -3.70 -18.43 -7.59
N ARG A 406 -4.30 -18.60 -8.78
CA ARG A 406 -3.64 -19.29 -9.92
C ARG A 406 -2.57 -18.47 -10.65
N ARG A 407 -2.61 -17.13 -10.56
CA ARG A 407 -1.70 -16.22 -11.27
C ARG A 407 -1.23 -15.08 -10.37
N LYS A 408 -0.03 -14.58 -10.64
CA LYS A 408 0.49 -13.35 -10.03
C LYS A 408 -0.22 -12.14 -10.62
N ILE A 409 -0.68 -11.25 -9.75
CA ILE A 409 -1.26 -9.95 -10.04
C ILE A 409 -0.10 -8.94 -10.05
N LEU A 410 0.19 -8.37 -11.22
CA LEU A 410 1.30 -7.44 -11.41
C LEU A 410 0.88 -6.21 -12.23
N PRO A 411 1.14 -4.98 -11.74
CA PRO A 411 1.53 -4.65 -10.37
C PRO A 411 0.49 -5.13 -9.32
N PRO A 412 0.89 -5.26 -8.04
CA PRO A 412 -0.05 -5.44 -6.93
C PRO A 412 -1.14 -4.38 -6.96
N PRO A 413 -2.36 -4.70 -6.47
CA PRO A 413 -3.37 -3.68 -6.30
C PRO A 413 -2.90 -2.63 -5.28
N LEU A 414 -3.50 -1.44 -5.32
CA LEU A 414 -3.18 -0.36 -4.39
C LEU A 414 -4.44 0.37 -3.94
N TRP A 415 -4.36 1.01 -2.78
CA TRP A 415 -5.45 1.83 -2.26
C TRP A 415 -5.43 3.23 -2.88
N PHE A 416 -6.57 3.62 -3.44
CA PHE A 416 -6.80 4.92 -4.04
C PHE A 416 -7.93 5.64 -3.30
N ILE A 417 -7.67 6.88 -2.89
CA ILE A 417 -8.66 7.70 -2.20
C ILE A 417 -8.99 8.86 -3.11
N PRO A 418 -10.19 8.90 -3.69
CA PRO A 418 -10.59 10.00 -4.56
C PRO A 418 -10.64 11.32 -3.77
N THR A 419 -10.20 12.39 -4.42
CA THR A 419 -10.39 13.76 -3.96
C THR A 419 -11.09 14.52 -5.07
N LEU A 420 -12.25 15.11 -4.76
CA LEU A 420 -12.86 16.06 -5.67
C LEU A 420 -12.22 17.43 -5.45
N HIS A 421 -11.67 18.00 -6.52
CA HIS A 421 -11.42 19.43 -6.54
C HIS A 421 -12.77 20.15 -6.62
N GLY A 422 -13.03 21.08 -5.69
CA GLY A 422 -14.17 21.96 -5.78
C GLY A 422 -14.15 22.70 -7.13
N ASN A 423 -15.25 22.57 -7.88
CA ASN A 423 -15.58 23.25 -9.14
C ASN A 423 -15.03 22.68 -10.46
N GLU A 424 -15.27 21.41 -10.80
CA GLU A 424 -15.37 21.05 -12.22
C GLU A 424 -16.53 20.07 -12.45
N LYS A 425 -17.68 20.62 -12.89
CA LYS A 425 -18.71 19.81 -13.56
C LYS A 425 -18.07 19.27 -14.85
N VAL A 426 -17.91 17.95 -14.92
CA VAL A 426 -17.48 17.25 -16.14
C VAL A 426 -18.56 17.44 -17.21
N ASN A 427 -18.43 18.49 -18.02
CA ASN A 427 -19.21 18.63 -19.26
C ASN A 427 -18.49 17.83 -20.35
N SER A 428 -18.66 16.51 -20.32
CA SER A 428 -18.21 15.60 -21.36
C SER A 428 -19.11 15.67 -22.59
N ASN A 429 -19.17 16.83 -23.27
CA ASN A 429 -19.82 16.94 -24.59
C ASN A 429 -19.40 18.18 -25.38
N LYS A 430 -18.14 18.29 -25.80
CA LYS A 430 -17.78 19.08 -26.99
C LYS A 430 -16.70 18.37 -27.81
N LYS A 431 -17.12 17.74 -28.91
CA LYS A 431 -16.21 17.36 -30.01
C LYS A 431 -15.54 18.62 -30.58
N PRO A 432 -14.25 18.61 -30.92
CA PRO A 432 -13.61 19.75 -31.56
C PRO A 432 -14.11 19.91 -32.99
N LYS A 433 -14.62 21.11 -33.33
CA LYS A 433 -14.89 21.49 -34.73
C LYS A 433 -13.56 21.65 -35.46
N ARG A 434 -13.39 20.91 -36.56
CA ARG A 434 -12.30 21.10 -37.53
C ARG A 434 -12.48 22.42 -38.28
N GLY A 435 -11.36 23.12 -38.47
CA GLY A 435 -11.13 24.02 -39.60
C GLY A 435 -11.29 25.50 -39.29
N GLN A 436 -10.18 26.20 -39.10
CA GLN A 436 -9.93 27.51 -39.69
C GLN A 436 -8.42 27.82 -39.63
N THR A 437 -7.83 27.95 -40.81
CA THR A 437 -6.46 28.41 -41.06
C THR A 437 -6.32 29.88 -40.66
N PRO A 438 -5.23 30.31 -39.99
CA PRO A 438 -4.98 31.73 -39.80
C PRO A 438 -4.40 32.33 -41.09
N LYS A 439 -5.10 33.31 -41.65
CA LYS A 439 -4.53 34.25 -42.62
C LYS A 439 -3.48 35.09 -41.91
N GLN A 440 -2.28 35.15 -42.49
CA GLN A 440 -1.29 36.20 -42.23
C GLN A 440 -1.87 37.54 -42.70
N GLN A 441 -1.75 38.58 -41.87
CA GLN A 441 -1.68 39.96 -42.33
C GLN A 441 -0.67 40.73 -41.48
N LEU A 442 0.37 41.17 -42.21
CA LEU A 442 1.27 42.33 -42.07
C LEU A 442 1.78 42.73 -40.68
#